data_AF-A0A535R478-F1
#
_entry.id   AF-A0A535R478-F1
#
_cell.length_a   1.000
_cell.length_b   1.000
_cell.length_c   1.000
_cell.angle_alpha   90.00
_cell.angle_beta   90.00
_cell.angle_gamma   90.00
#
_symmetry.space_group_name_H-M   'P 1'
#
loop_
_entity.id
_entity.type
_entity.pdbx_description
1 polymer ?
#
loop_
_entity_poly.entity_id
_entity_poly.type
_entity_poly.pdbx_seq_one_letter_code
_entity_poly.pdbx_strand_id
1 'polypeptide(L)' 'MGPSTIPARKDVPVEHTWDASSVFASDQDWEAEFRAIEGRLPDLAEFRGRLADGPAMLADWFAASE' A
#
# COMPACT_ATOMS: atom_id res chain seq x y z
N MET A 1 -23.99 -27.71 22.81
CA MET A 1 -22.88 -26.98 22.17
C MET A 1 -22.36 -25.97 23.18
N GLY A 2 -21.14 -26.15 23.67
CA GLY A 2 -20.49 -25.18 24.55
C GLY A 2 -20.00 -23.97 23.76
N PRO A 3 -19.63 -22.86 24.42
CA PRO A 3 -19.24 -21.64 23.72
C PRO A 3 -17.98 -21.87 22.87
N SER A 4 -18.10 -21.75 21.55
CA SER A 4 -16.94 -21.67 20.67
C SER A 4 -16.27 -20.31 20.88
N THR A 5 -15.16 -20.29 21.59
CA THR A 5 -14.32 -19.11 21.75
C THR A 5 -13.53 -18.87 20.47
N ILE A 6 -13.68 -17.69 19.88
CA ILE A 6 -12.91 -17.29 18.71
C ILE A 6 -11.45 -17.09 19.16
N PRO A 7 -10.46 -17.75 18.53
CA PRO A 7 -9.05 -17.59 18.89
C PRO A 7 -8.56 -16.17 18.59
N ALA A 8 -7.61 -15.66 19.36
CA ALA A 8 -6.95 -14.41 19.02
C ALA A 8 -6.05 -14.62 17.78
N ARG A 9 -5.82 -13.58 16.98
CA ARG A 9 -5.08 -13.70 15.72
C ARG A 9 -3.67 -14.27 15.90
N LYS A 10 -2.99 -13.92 16.99
CA LYS A 10 -1.66 -14.44 17.34
C LYS A 10 -1.65 -15.95 17.66
N ASP A 11 -2.82 -16.52 17.98
CA ASP A 11 -2.98 -17.93 18.35
C ASP A 11 -3.41 -18.78 17.14
N VAL A 12 -3.59 -18.18 15.96
CA VAL A 12 -3.90 -18.89 14.71
C VAL A 12 -2.60 -19.47 14.13
N PRO A 13 -2.56 -20.78 13.79
CA PRO A 13 -1.39 -21.39 13.14
C PRO A 13 -1.04 -20.67 11.83
N VAL A 14 0.25 -20.47 11.56
CA VAL A 14 0.74 -19.68 10.42
C VAL A 14 0.29 -20.26 9.08
N GLU A 15 0.17 -21.58 8.97
CA GLU A 15 -0.34 -22.29 7.80
C GLU A 15 -1.80 -21.96 7.44
N HIS A 16 -2.53 -21.35 8.37
CA HIS A 16 -3.89 -20.83 8.16
C HIS A 16 -3.93 -19.32 8.00
N THR A 17 -2.77 -18.66 7.96
CA THR A 17 -2.64 -17.23 7.70
C THR A 17 -2.21 -16.97 6.26
N TRP A 18 -2.45 -15.76 5.80
CA TRP A 18 -1.90 -15.31 4.53
C TRP A 18 -0.39 -15.11 4.67
N ASP A 19 0.34 -15.46 3.63
CA ASP A 19 1.78 -15.24 3.59
C ASP A 19 2.08 -13.76 3.29
N ALA A 20 2.21 -12.96 4.34
CA ALA A 20 2.61 -11.55 4.21
C ALA A 20 4.01 -11.40 3.61
N SER A 21 4.88 -12.40 3.83
CA SER A 21 6.26 -12.41 3.30
C SER A 21 6.32 -12.53 1.78
N SER A 22 5.22 -12.95 1.14
CA SER A 22 5.06 -12.93 -0.31
C SER A 22 5.01 -11.52 -0.92
N VAL A 23 4.70 -10.50 -0.11
CA VAL A 23 4.65 -9.09 -0.54
C VAL A 23 5.90 -8.35 -0.04
N PHE A 24 6.22 -8.46 1.25
CA PHE A 24 7.40 -7.85 1.85
C PHE A 24 8.05 -8.81 2.84
N ALA A 25 9.37 -8.98 2.76
CA ALA A 25 10.09 -9.93 3.60
C ALA A 25 9.95 -9.65 5.11
N SER A 26 9.77 -8.38 5.49
CA SER A 26 9.51 -7.96 6.87
C SER A 26 8.65 -6.71 6.96
N ASP A 27 8.09 -6.46 8.15
CA ASP A 27 7.37 -5.22 8.46
C ASP A 27 8.27 -3.97 8.29
N GLN A 28 9.59 -4.11 8.49
CA GLN A 28 10.54 -3.01 8.30
C GLN A 28 10.70 -2.65 6.83
N ASP A 29 10.73 -3.66 5.95
CA ASP A 29 10.79 -3.44 4.49
C ASP A 29 9.51 -2.77 3.99
N TRP A 30 8.35 -3.21 4.49
CA TRP A 30 7.08 -2.55 4.20
C TRP A 30 7.05 -1.09 4.64
N GLU A 31 7.48 -0.80 5.87
CA GLU A 31 7.50 0.56 6.43
C GLU A 31 8.46 1.47 5.67
N ALA A 32 9.60 0.93 5.19
CA ALA A 32 10.54 1.68 4.37
C ALA A 32 9.92 2.12 3.04
N GLU A 33 9.27 1.19 2.32
CA GLU A 33 8.59 1.50 1.06
C GLU A 33 7.38 2.43 1.28
N PHE A 34 6.64 2.24 2.38
CA PHE A 34 5.55 3.16 2.76
C PHE A 34 6.06 4.60 2.89
N ARG A 35 7.17 4.81 3.60
CA ARG A 35 7.77 6.15 3.78
C ARG A 35 8.33 6.72 2.48
N ALA A 36 8.89 5.87 1.62
CA ALA A 36 9.36 6.30 0.31
C ALA A 36 8.21 6.83 -0.56
N ILE A 37 7.06 6.13 -0.57
CA ILE A 37 5.86 6.57 -1.29
C ILE A 37 5.25 7.82 -0.64
N GLU A 38 5.14 7.87 0.68
CA GLU A 38 4.63 9.04 1.41
C GLU A 38 5.43 10.31 1.05
N GLY A 39 6.76 10.18 0.95
CA GLY A 39 7.65 11.27 0.55
C GLY A 39 7.47 11.76 -0.89
N ARG A 40 6.92 10.93 -1.79
CA ARG A 40 6.65 11.28 -3.20
C ARG A 40 5.27 11.93 -3.40
N LEU A 41 4.34 11.81 -2.45
CA LEU A 41 3.00 12.42 -2.57
C LEU A 41 3.00 13.92 -2.88
N PRO A 42 3.90 14.75 -2.30
CA PRO A 42 3.97 16.18 -2.63
C PRO A 42 4.27 16.47 -4.10
N ASP A 43 4.98 15.58 -4.80
CA ASP A 43 5.31 15.76 -6.21
C ASP A 43 4.04 15.78 -7.07
N LEU A 44 2.97 15.10 -6.63
CA LEU A 44 1.69 15.09 -7.35
C LEU A 44 0.90 16.41 -7.21
N ALA A 45 1.32 17.32 -6.34
CA ALA A 45 0.61 18.58 -6.11
C ALA A 45 0.55 19.47 -7.37
N GLU A 46 1.55 19.39 -8.25
CA GLU A 46 1.62 20.20 -9.47
C GLU A 46 0.51 19.88 -10.48
N PHE A 47 -0.06 18.67 -10.42
CA PHE A 47 -1.12 18.20 -11.32
C PHE A 47 -2.53 18.58 -10.84
N ARG A 48 -2.67 19.12 -9.62
CA ARG A 48 -3.97 19.41 -9.01
C ARG A 48 -4.78 20.39 -9.86
N GLY A 49 -5.93 19.94 -10.34
CA GLY A 49 -6.84 20.73 -11.17
C GLY A 49 -6.41 20.89 -12.63
N ARG A 50 -5.30 20.24 -13.03
CA ARG A 50 -4.69 20.38 -14.36
C ARG A 50 -4.86 19.15 -15.25
N LEU A 51 -5.35 18.03 -14.73
CA LEU A 51 -5.50 16.78 -15.51
C LEU A 51 -6.33 16.95 -16.81
N ALA A 52 -7.20 17.97 -16.88
CA ALA A 52 -7.99 18.30 -18.06
C ALA A 52 -7.29 19.24 -19.06
N ASP A 53 -6.08 19.74 -18.76
CA ASP A 53 -5.32 20.67 -19.61
C ASP A 53 -4.90 20.01 -20.94
N GLY A 54 -4.92 18.68 -21.02
CA GLY A 54 -4.72 17.93 -22.25
C GLY A 54 -4.12 16.54 -22.05
N PRO A 55 -3.98 15.76 -23.13
CA PRO A 55 -3.46 14.40 -23.06
C PRO A 55 -2.00 14.33 -22.55
N ALA A 56 -1.19 15.34 -22.83
CA ALA A 56 0.18 15.42 -22.32
C ALA A 56 0.21 15.54 -20.79
N MET A 57 -0.61 16.44 -20.22
CA MET A 57 -0.70 16.61 -18.76
C MET A 57 -1.19 15.35 -18.05
N LEU A 58 -2.15 14.65 -18.65
CA LEU A 58 -2.61 13.36 -18.12
C LEU A 58 -1.51 12.29 -18.18
N ALA A 59 -0.75 12.22 -19.28
CA ALA A 59 0.36 11.28 -19.43
C ALA A 59 1.49 11.56 -18.43
N ASP A 60 1.84 12.83 -18.23
CA ASP A 60 2.84 13.25 -17.24
C ASP A 60 2.40 12.86 -15.82
N TRP A 61 1.12 13.03 -15.49
CA TRP A 61 0.58 12.58 -14.20
C TRP A 61 0.69 11.07 -14.00
N PHE A 62 0.34 10.26 -15.00
CA PHE A 62 0.49 8.80 -14.91
C PHE A 62 1.95 8.42 -14.63
N ALA A 63 2.90 8.99 -15.38
CA ALA A 63 4.32 8.73 -15.21
C ALA A 63 4.86 9.14 -13.82
N ALA A 64 4.33 10.21 -13.22
CA ALA A 64 4.72 10.65 -11.89
C ALA A 64 4.08 9.81 -10.75
N SER A 65 2.91 9.23 -11.00
CA SER A 65 2.09 8.50 -10.00
C SER A 65 2.41 7.01 -9.86
N GLU A 66 3.15 6.43 -10.82
CA GLU A 66 3.67 5.05 -10.79
C GLU A 66 5.02 4.96 -10.05
#